data_AF-A0A7F5RKY7-F1
#
_entry.id   AF-A0A7F5RKY7-F1
#
_cell.length_a   1.000
_cell.length_b   1.000
_cell.length_c   1.000
_cell.angle_alpha   90.00
_cell.angle_beta   90.00
_cell.angle_gamma   90.00
#
_symmetry.space_group_name_H-M   'P 1'
#
loop_
_entity.id
_entity.type
_entity.pdbx_description
1 polymer ?
#
loop_
_entity_poly.entity_id
_entity_poly.type
_entity_poly.pdbx_seq_one_letter_code
_entity_poly.pdbx_strand_id
1 'polypeptide(L)'
;MNSTLNNEENDENNTANSKNNQETIESLTEIVDELYKFRDYYFEEHPLDNALEKKYAVIEHRARYFYLKGRALNVLPKYNKDAEDLLLKAVKLDPKLVEAWNELGECYWKKGNLKEAKNCFVGALNYTKNKISLRSLSMLARQEICNNKDEMLSNIEKGLTLAKEAVQMDPQDGLSWVVLGNAHLSAFFGISQNPKTLKLCLSAYSQAERDIIARSTPDLHYNKAITLKYEEEFLQALESFSLASNYDPTWEPPQQKKKELIKYLNNVSEMVKTSGKMKVKRLKQIVQSIDNKQLGPYSGGKYTSSGGQAVKLDEVLLSNLSVGLNEEKVMLGKVVCSIYNEDKVPFTFCMVDKQGECCAVTVFNIAETKGVIIGDSVAIPEPFITEIDFSFEENTFKFRLIRVETPCVLVVNGKKLGKEYQAGVQMSIFRKFD
;
A
#
# COMPACT_ATOMS: atom_id res chain seq x y z
N MET A 1 33.40 -8.12 -26.99
CA MET A 1 32.80 -9.32 -26.37
C MET A 1 31.48 -9.05 -25.64
N ASN A 2 31.07 -7.80 -25.38
CA ASN A 2 29.76 -7.50 -24.76
C ASN A 2 28.61 -7.20 -25.74
N SER A 3 28.84 -7.23 -27.06
CA SER A 3 27.78 -6.99 -28.06
C SER A 3 27.07 -8.26 -28.53
N THR A 4 27.68 -9.44 -28.33
CA THR A 4 27.15 -10.73 -28.78
C THR A 4 26.19 -11.34 -27.75
N LEU A 5 26.46 -11.18 -26.45
CA LEU A 5 25.62 -11.69 -25.36
C LEU A 5 24.24 -10.99 -25.28
N ASN A 6 24.17 -9.69 -25.57
CA ASN A 6 22.90 -8.95 -25.58
C ASN A 6 22.00 -9.27 -26.80
N ASN A 7 22.55 -9.86 -27.86
CA ASN A 7 21.74 -10.27 -29.03
C ASN A 7 21.14 -11.66 -28.83
N GLU A 8 21.87 -12.58 -28.19
CA GLU A 8 21.39 -13.94 -27.92
C GLU A 8 20.22 -13.96 -26.91
N GLU A 9 20.26 -13.16 -25.83
CA GLU A 9 19.13 -13.04 -24.89
C GLU A 9 17.88 -12.35 -25.50
N ASN A 10 18.06 -11.46 -26.48
CA ASN A 10 16.96 -10.82 -27.20
C ASN A 10 16.33 -11.76 -28.23
N ASP A 11 17.13 -12.61 -28.87
CA ASP A 11 16.65 -13.63 -29.81
C ASP A 11 15.95 -14.78 -29.06
N GLU A 12 16.46 -15.25 -27.91
CA GLU A 12 15.79 -16.26 -27.10
C GLU A 12 14.43 -15.79 -26.55
N ASN A 13 14.34 -14.54 -26.09
CA ASN A 13 13.09 -13.94 -25.64
C ASN A 13 12.08 -13.75 -26.80
N ASN A 14 12.54 -13.34 -27.99
CA ASN A 14 11.69 -13.27 -29.18
C ASN A 14 11.20 -14.66 -29.64
N THR A 15 12.04 -15.69 -29.52
CA THR A 15 11.72 -17.06 -29.91
C THR A 15 10.74 -17.70 -28.92
N ALA A 16 10.88 -17.43 -27.62
CA ALA A 16 9.94 -17.87 -26.58
C ALA A 16 8.58 -17.18 -26.71
N ASN A 17 8.57 -15.88 -27.00
CA ASN A 17 7.34 -15.11 -27.21
C ASN A 17 6.63 -15.52 -28.52
N SER A 18 7.41 -15.83 -29.57
CA SER A 18 6.90 -16.43 -30.82
C SER A 18 6.29 -17.82 -30.59
N LYS A 19 6.92 -18.66 -29.77
CA LYS A 19 6.39 -19.98 -29.40
C LYS A 19 5.08 -19.89 -28.62
N ASN A 20 5.03 -18.98 -27.65
CA ASN A 20 3.83 -18.80 -26.81
C ASN A 20 2.64 -18.23 -27.62
N ASN A 21 2.94 -17.35 -28.59
CA ASN A 21 1.95 -16.86 -29.56
C ASN A 21 1.46 -17.98 -30.48
N GLN A 22 2.37 -18.83 -30.95
CA GLN A 22 2.04 -19.99 -31.78
C GLN A 22 1.17 -20.99 -31.03
N GLU A 23 1.49 -21.31 -29.77
CA GLU A 23 0.70 -22.19 -28.90
C GLU A 23 -0.69 -21.61 -28.61
N THR A 24 -0.80 -20.29 -28.40
CA THR A 24 -2.10 -19.62 -28.20
C THR A 24 -2.96 -19.65 -29.46
N ILE A 25 -2.35 -19.45 -30.64
CA ILE A 25 -3.03 -19.55 -31.93
C ILE A 25 -3.46 -20.99 -32.19
N GLU A 26 -2.63 -21.97 -31.87
CA GLU A 26 -2.95 -23.39 -31.99
C GLU A 26 -4.11 -23.76 -31.08
N SER A 27 -4.12 -23.32 -29.82
CA SER A 27 -5.25 -23.53 -28.90
C SER A 27 -6.55 -22.88 -29.38
N LEU A 28 -6.49 -21.65 -29.91
CA LEU A 28 -7.67 -20.99 -30.50
C LEU A 28 -8.14 -21.70 -31.77
N THR A 29 -7.21 -22.19 -32.59
CA THR A 29 -7.51 -22.97 -33.79
C THR A 29 -8.19 -24.28 -33.42
N GLU A 30 -7.68 -24.99 -32.42
CA GLU A 30 -8.26 -26.24 -31.92
C GLU A 30 -9.69 -26.03 -31.42
N ILE A 31 -9.95 -24.97 -30.63
CA ILE A 31 -11.30 -24.65 -30.15
C ILE A 31 -12.26 -24.33 -31.30
N VAL A 32 -11.76 -23.63 -32.34
CA VAL A 32 -12.56 -23.35 -33.55
C VAL A 32 -12.84 -24.65 -34.30
N ASP A 33 -11.84 -25.49 -34.51
CA ASP A 33 -11.99 -26.77 -35.22
C ASP A 33 -12.94 -27.73 -34.47
N GLU A 34 -12.85 -27.79 -33.15
CA GLU A 34 -13.81 -28.52 -32.31
C GLU A 34 -15.23 -28.00 -32.48
N LEU A 35 -15.42 -26.69 -32.54
CA LEU A 35 -16.74 -26.10 -32.77
C LEU A 35 -17.30 -26.47 -34.16
N TYR A 36 -16.45 -26.45 -35.20
CA TYR A 36 -16.87 -26.87 -36.54
C TYR A 36 -17.20 -28.37 -36.57
N LYS A 37 -16.35 -29.23 -35.97
CA LYS A 37 -16.61 -30.67 -35.87
C LYS A 37 -17.91 -30.94 -35.11
N PHE A 38 -18.11 -30.31 -33.96
CA PHE A 38 -19.33 -30.44 -33.18
C PHE A 38 -20.55 -30.01 -34.01
N ARG A 39 -20.50 -28.83 -34.67
CA ARG A 39 -21.61 -28.34 -35.49
C ARG A 39 -21.92 -29.27 -36.66
N ASP A 40 -20.92 -29.79 -37.34
CA ASP A 40 -21.10 -30.51 -38.60
C ASP A 40 -21.45 -31.98 -38.37
N TYR A 41 -20.83 -32.63 -37.36
CA TYR A 41 -21.00 -34.06 -37.09
C TYR A 41 -21.95 -34.40 -35.93
N TYR A 42 -22.60 -33.40 -35.29
CA TYR A 42 -23.44 -33.65 -34.10
C TYR A 42 -24.44 -34.82 -34.25
N PHE A 43 -25.12 -34.92 -35.39
CA PHE A 43 -26.19 -35.90 -35.61
C PHE A 43 -25.68 -37.28 -36.04
N GLU A 44 -24.37 -37.45 -36.24
CA GLU A 44 -23.76 -38.78 -36.39
C GLU A 44 -23.72 -39.51 -35.04
N GLU A 45 -23.55 -38.77 -33.95
CA GLU A 45 -23.43 -39.30 -32.58
C GLU A 45 -24.68 -39.03 -31.71
N HIS A 46 -25.62 -38.19 -32.17
CA HIS A 46 -26.81 -37.78 -31.42
C HIS A 46 -28.10 -37.85 -32.27
N PRO A 47 -29.25 -38.22 -31.67
CA PRO A 47 -30.53 -38.27 -32.40
C PRO A 47 -31.01 -36.88 -32.82
N LEU A 48 -31.85 -36.84 -33.86
CA LEU A 48 -32.41 -35.60 -34.43
C LEU A 48 -33.25 -34.80 -33.42
N ASP A 49 -33.87 -35.46 -32.45
CA ASP A 49 -34.66 -34.82 -31.40
C ASP A 49 -33.83 -33.88 -30.51
N ASN A 50 -32.50 -34.03 -30.50
CA ASN A 50 -31.55 -33.17 -29.76
C ASN A 50 -31.14 -31.91 -30.55
N ALA A 51 -31.83 -31.57 -31.65
CA ALA A 51 -31.49 -30.39 -32.47
C ALA A 51 -31.49 -29.06 -31.69
N LEU A 52 -32.37 -28.93 -30.68
CA LEU A 52 -32.38 -27.78 -29.77
C LEU A 52 -31.12 -27.75 -28.90
N GLU A 53 -30.71 -28.89 -28.34
CA GLU A 53 -29.48 -29.02 -27.54
C GLU A 53 -28.24 -28.66 -28.37
N LYS A 54 -28.14 -29.18 -29.60
CA LYS A 54 -27.11 -28.80 -30.58
C LYS A 54 -27.03 -27.28 -30.74
N LYS A 55 -28.18 -26.63 -30.93
CA LYS A 55 -28.24 -25.18 -31.16
C LYS A 55 -27.74 -24.40 -29.94
N TYR A 56 -28.11 -24.81 -28.72
CA TYR A 56 -27.64 -24.16 -27.50
C TYR A 56 -26.14 -24.36 -27.29
N ALA A 57 -25.63 -25.59 -27.49
CA ALA A 57 -24.20 -25.88 -27.36
C ALA A 57 -23.36 -25.08 -28.37
N VAL A 58 -23.80 -24.95 -29.64
CA VAL A 58 -23.11 -24.09 -30.63
C VAL A 58 -23.07 -22.62 -30.18
N ILE A 59 -24.12 -22.11 -29.53
CA ILE A 59 -24.15 -20.75 -28.99
C ILE A 59 -23.12 -20.59 -27.85
N GLU A 60 -23.05 -21.57 -26.94
CA GLU A 60 -22.10 -21.59 -25.82
C GLU A 60 -20.64 -21.61 -26.31
N HIS A 61 -20.30 -22.51 -27.23
CA HIS A 61 -18.96 -22.56 -27.83
C HIS A 61 -18.59 -21.25 -28.55
N ARG A 62 -19.56 -20.63 -29.23
CA ARG A 62 -19.35 -19.34 -29.89
C ARG A 62 -19.14 -18.20 -28.87
N ALA A 63 -19.83 -18.22 -27.74
CA ALA A 63 -19.61 -17.28 -26.64
C ALA A 63 -18.19 -17.43 -26.08
N ARG A 64 -17.74 -18.66 -25.85
CA ARG A 64 -16.37 -18.97 -25.39
C ARG A 64 -15.30 -18.49 -26.38
N TYR A 65 -15.50 -18.67 -27.68
CA TYR A 65 -14.61 -18.12 -28.71
C TYR A 65 -14.49 -16.59 -28.62
N PHE A 66 -15.60 -15.87 -28.55
CA PHE A 66 -15.58 -14.41 -28.44
C PHE A 66 -14.92 -13.94 -27.15
N TYR A 67 -15.17 -14.64 -26.04
CA TYR A 67 -14.51 -14.40 -24.77
C TYR A 67 -12.99 -14.53 -24.89
N LEU A 68 -12.48 -15.66 -25.40
CA LEU A 68 -11.03 -15.90 -25.48
C LEU A 68 -10.34 -14.89 -26.40
N LYS A 69 -10.96 -14.58 -27.54
CA LYS A 69 -10.43 -13.55 -28.46
C LYS A 69 -10.44 -12.16 -27.81
N GLY A 70 -11.53 -11.80 -27.12
CA GLY A 70 -11.63 -10.53 -26.41
C GLY A 70 -10.60 -10.41 -25.29
N ARG A 71 -10.43 -11.47 -24.51
CA ARG A 71 -9.42 -11.58 -23.44
C ARG A 71 -8.00 -11.40 -23.96
N ALA A 72 -7.66 -12.05 -25.08
CA ALA A 72 -6.35 -11.89 -25.71
C ALA A 72 -6.06 -10.43 -26.09
N LEU A 73 -7.07 -9.72 -26.64
CA LEU A 73 -6.95 -8.30 -26.96
C LEU A 73 -6.93 -7.38 -25.73
N ASN A 74 -7.40 -7.88 -24.58
CA ASN A 74 -7.48 -7.14 -23.32
C ASN A 74 -6.23 -7.33 -22.44
N VAL A 75 -5.21 -8.08 -22.85
CA VAL A 75 -4.02 -8.36 -22.00
C VAL A 75 -3.26 -7.10 -21.60
N LEU A 76 -3.11 -6.14 -22.52
CA LEU A 76 -2.34 -4.92 -22.25
C LEU A 76 -3.10 -3.96 -21.30
N PRO A 77 -2.40 -3.09 -20.56
CA PRO A 77 -3.05 -2.12 -19.66
C PRO A 77 -3.93 -1.08 -20.38
N LYS A 78 -3.65 -0.81 -21.67
CA LYS A 78 -4.38 0.19 -22.46
C LYS A 78 -5.72 -0.38 -22.95
N TYR A 79 -6.77 0.44 -22.84
CA TYR A 79 -8.09 0.10 -23.36
C TYR A 79 -8.08 -0.24 -24.86
N ASN A 80 -8.83 -1.28 -25.22
CA ASN A 80 -9.02 -1.74 -26.58
C ASN A 80 -10.53 -1.88 -26.89
N LYS A 81 -11.01 -1.13 -27.90
CA LYS A 81 -12.43 -1.14 -28.30
C LYS A 81 -12.86 -2.49 -28.90
N ASP A 82 -11.99 -3.17 -29.62
CA ASP A 82 -12.31 -4.47 -30.22
C ASP A 82 -12.47 -5.55 -29.13
N ALA A 83 -11.69 -5.46 -28.05
CA ALA A 83 -11.86 -6.32 -26.88
C ALA A 83 -13.24 -6.12 -26.26
N GLU A 84 -13.65 -4.86 -26.03
CA GLU A 84 -14.98 -4.51 -25.52
C GLU A 84 -16.09 -5.12 -26.39
N ASP A 85 -16.03 -4.94 -27.71
CA ASP A 85 -17.07 -5.42 -28.63
C ASP A 85 -17.17 -6.95 -28.69
N LEU A 86 -16.05 -7.66 -28.58
CA LEU A 86 -16.03 -9.13 -28.53
C LEU A 86 -16.55 -9.65 -27.19
N LEU A 87 -16.12 -9.06 -26.08
CA LEU A 87 -16.58 -9.43 -24.74
C LEU A 87 -18.07 -9.15 -24.56
N LEU A 88 -18.59 -8.04 -25.11
CA LEU A 88 -20.03 -7.76 -25.16
C LEU A 88 -20.82 -8.81 -25.95
N LYS A 89 -20.25 -9.37 -27.03
CA LYS A 89 -20.89 -10.48 -27.76
C LYS A 89 -20.89 -11.76 -26.92
N ALA A 90 -19.80 -12.04 -26.21
CA ALA A 90 -19.70 -13.22 -25.35
C ALA A 90 -20.79 -13.22 -24.27
N VAL A 91 -20.91 -12.15 -23.48
CA VAL A 91 -21.91 -12.05 -22.40
C VAL A 91 -23.36 -12.01 -22.90
N LYS A 92 -23.60 -11.58 -24.15
CA LYS A 92 -24.93 -11.62 -24.77
C LYS A 92 -25.33 -13.02 -25.24
N LEU A 93 -24.37 -13.80 -25.73
CA LEU A 93 -24.61 -15.17 -26.21
C LEU A 93 -24.73 -16.14 -25.05
N ASP A 94 -23.87 -15.99 -24.03
CA ASP A 94 -23.95 -16.74 -22.79
C ASP A 94 -23.81 -15.79 -21.59
N PRO A 95 -24.94 -15.35 -21.02
CA PRO A 95 -24.94 -14.53 -19.81
C PRO A 95 -24.35 -15.22 -18.58
N LYS A 96 -24.25 -16.56 -18.55
CA LYS A 96 -23.70 -17.31 -17.41
C LYS A 96 -22.18 -17.45 -17.46
N LEU A 97 -21.53 -17.02 -18.55
CA LEU A 97 -20.08 -17.05 -18.70
C LEU A 97 -19.41 -15.96 -17.85
N VAL A 98 -19.13 -16.30 -16.59
CA VAL A 98 -18.61 -15.40 -15.54
C VAL A 98 -17.26 -14.79 -15.92
N GLU A 99 -16.40 -15.55 -16.59
CA GLU A 99 -15.09 -15.10 -17.06
C GLU A 99 -15.24 -13.97 -18.09
N ALA A 100 -16.24 -14.02 -18.95
CA ALA A 100 -16.50 -12.95 -19.93
C ALA A 100 -16.96 -11.67 -19.26
N TRP A 101 -17.78 -11.76 -18.21
CA TRP A 101 -18.17 -10.60 -17.41
C TRP A 101 -16.98 -9.99 -16.66
N ASN A 102 -16.11 -10.81 -16.10
CA ASN A 102 -14.91 -10.32 -15.42
C ASN A 102 -13.95 -9.60 -16.37
N GLU A 103 -13.67 -10.18 -17.54
CA GLU A 103 -12.84 -9.54 -18.57
C GLU A 103 -13.48 -8.27 -19.13
N LEU A 104 -14.80 -8.26 -19.34
CA LEU A 104 -15.52 -7.05 -19.76
C LEU A 104 -15.43 -5.95 -18.70
N GLY A 105 -15.54 -6.32 -17.42
CA GLY A 105 -15.37 -5.40 -16.30
C GLY A 105 -13.98 -4.79 -16.25
N GLU A 106 -12.93 -5.59 -16.46
CA GLU A 106 -11.55 -5.11 -16.57
C GLU A 106 -11.38 -4.19 -17.80
N CYS A 107 -11.98 -4.53 -18.94
CA CYS A 107 -11.94 -3.70 -20.14
C CYS A 107 -12.57 -2.31 -19.89
N TYR A 108 -13.73 -2.26 -19.22
CA TYR A 108 -14.34 -0.99 -18.81
C TYR A 108 -13.53 -0.23 -17.78
N TRP A 109 -12.82 -0.94 -16.89
CA TRP A 109 -11.88 -0.31 -15.97
C TRP A 109 -10.76 0.40 -16.72
N LYS A 110 -10.14 -0.27 -17.69
CA LYS A 110 -9.08 0.30 -18.55
C LYS A 110 -9.57 1.50 -19.36
N LYS A 111 -10.87 1.54 -19.68
CA LYS A 111 -11.55 2.68 -20.32
C LYS A 111 -11.76 3.88 -19.38
N GLY A 112 -11.60 3.68 -18.06
CA GLY A 112 -11.95 4.66 -17.02
C GLY A 112 -13.44 4.67 -16.64
N ASN A 113 -14.25 3.76 -17.21
CA ASN A 113 -15.68 3.67 -16.90
C ASN A 113 -15.93 2.75 -15.69
N LEU A 114 -15.61 3.25 -14.50
CA LEU A 114 -15.70 2.49 -13.24
C LEU A 114 -17.13 2.02 -12.92
N LYS A 115 -18.14 2.75 -13.37
CA LYS A 115 -19.56 2.38 -13.16
C LYS A 115 -19.91 1.12 -13.92
N GLU A 116 -19.59 1.06 -15.22
CA GLU A 116 -19.87 -0.14 -16.01
C GLU A 116 -18.97 -1.32 -15.63
N ALA A 117 -17.73 -1.05 -15.21
CA ALA A 117 -16.87 -2.08 -14.62
C ALA A 117 -17.54 -2.73 -13.39
N LYS A 118 -18.05 -1.90 -12.46
CA LYS A 118 -18.80 -2.37 -11.28
C LYS A 118 -20.02 -3.20 -11.67
N ASN A 119 -20.81 -2.73 -12.65
CA ASN A 119 -21.99 -3.46 -13.14
C ASN A 119 -21.62 -4.85 -13.67
N CYS A 120 -20.50 -4.96 -14.39
CA CYS A 120 -20.04 -6.25 -14.92
C CYS A 120 -19.65 -7.22 -13.79
N PHE A 121 -18.89 -6.76 -12.79
CA PHE A 121 -18.49 -7.63 -11.67
C PHE A 121 -19.68 -8.02 -10.77
N VAL A 122 -20.65 -7.12 -10.56
CA VAL A 122 -21.91 -7.47 -9.87
C VAL A 122 -22.71 -8.47 -10.71
N GLY A 123 -22.81 -8.27 -12.02
CA GLY A 123 -23.45 -9.18 -12.95
C GLY A 123 -22.85 -10.58 -12.90
N ALA A 124 -21.53 -10.70 -12.88
CA ALA A 124 -20.82 -11.96 -12.71
C ALA A 124 -21.22 -12.69 -11.40
N LEU A 125 -21.25 -11.95 -10.28
CA LEU A 125 -21.62 -12.51 -8.98
C LEU A 125 -23.09 -12.93 -8.87
N ASN A 126 -24.00 -12.36 -9.69
CA ASN A 126 -25.39 -12.80 -9.74
C ASN A 126 -25.54 -14.21 -10.33
N TYR A 127 -24.58 -14.66 -11.14
CA TYR A 127 -24.58 -16.01 -11.70
C TYR A 127 -23.78 -16.98 -10.85
N THR A 128 -22.51 -16.68 -10.57
CA THR A 128 -21.65 -17.52 -9.73
C THR A 128 -20.68 -16.66 -8.93
N LYS A 129 -20.61 -16.93 -7.62
CA LYS A 129 -19.61 -16.31 -6.75
C LYS A 129 -18.20 -16.67 -7.24
N ASN A 130 -17.33 -15.68 -7.41
CA ASN A 130 -15.97 -15.91 -7.92
C ASN A 130 -14.97 -14.87 -7.35
N LYS A 131 -13.71 -15.28 -7.19
CA LYS A 131 -12.67 -14.46 -6.55
C LYS A 131 -12.29 -13.21 -7.36
N ILE A 132 -12.37 -13.27 -8.69
CA ILE A 132 -11.99 -12.15 -9.57
C ILE A 132 -12.94 -10.97 -9.35
N SER A 133 -14.25 -11.21 -9.44
CA SER A 133 -15.26 -10.16 -9.20
C SER A 133 -15.17 -9.59 -7.78
N LEU A 134 -14.97 -10.44 -6.76
CA LEU A 134 -14.83 -9.99 -5.37
C LEU A 134 -13.62 -9.07 -5.17
N ARG A 135 -12.46 -9.44 -5.72
CA ARG A 135 -11.26 -8.58 -5.71
C ARG A 135 -11.52 -7.25 -6.40
N SER A 136 -12.09 -7.29 -7.61
CA SER A 136 -12.35 -6.08 -8.39
C SER A 136 -13.34 -5.14 -7.69
N LEU A 137 -14.41 -5.68 -7.11
CA LEU A 137 -15.37 -4.90 -6.33
C LEU A 137 -14.76 -4.36 -5.03
N SER A 138 -13.86 -5.09 -4.39
CA SER A 138 -13.11 -4.58 -3.23
C SER A 138 -12.27 -3.35 -3.60
N MET A 139 -11.60 -3.39 -4.75
CA MET A 139 -10.81 -2.27 -5.25
C MET A 139 -11.70 -1.08 -5.64
N LEU A 140 -12.82 -1.30 -6.36
CA LEU A 140 -13.75 -0.24 -6.75
C LEU A 140 -14.38 0.44 -5.54
N ALA A 141 -14.87 -0.33 -4.57
CA ALA A 141 -15.51 0.21 -3.38
C ALA A 141 -14.59 1.23 -2.67
N ARG A 142 -13.29 0.95 -2.58
CA ARG A 142 -12.32 1.83 -1.91
C ARG A 142 -11.88 3.04 -2.73
N GLN A 143 -12.19 3.07 -4.03
CA GLN A 143 -11.87 4.18 -4.94
C GLN A 143 -13.08 5.06 -5.26
N GLU A 144 -14.29 4.67 -4.83
CA GLU A 144 -15.51 5.43 -5.07
C GLU A 144 -15.43 6.84 -4.48
N ILE A 145 -15.81 7.83 -5.28
CA ILE A 145 -15.91 9.22 -4.84
C ILE A 145 -17.07 9.31 -3.85
N CYS A 146 -16.78 9.76 -2.64
CA CYS A 146 -17.73 9.87 -1.55
C CYS A 146 -18.05 11.34 -1.28
N ASN A 147 -19.31 11.65 -0.95
CA ASN A 147 -19.72 13.03 -0.63
C ASN A 147 -19.52 13.36 0.85
N ASN A 148 -19.50 12.33 1.70
CA ASN A 148 -19.37 12.46 3.14
C ASN A 148 -18.51 11.34 3.73
N LYS A 149 -18.18 11.50 5.02
CA LYS A 149 -17.31 10.57 5.74
C LYS A 149 -17.96 9.20 5.98
N ASP A 150 -19.27 9.15 6.20
CA ASP A 150 -19.96 7.89 6.49
C ASP A 150 -20.02 6.97 5.27
N GLU A 151 -20.24 7.54 4.08
CA GLU A 151 -20.11 6.83 2.80
C GLU A 151 -18.70 6.28 2.61
N MET A 152 -17.68 7.09 2.89
CA MET A 152 -16.27 6.66 2.80
C MET A 152 -15.98 5.49 3.73
N LEU A 153 -16.43 5.56 5.00
CA LEU A 153 -16.24 4.48 5.98
C LEU A 153 -16.95 3.19 5.54
N SER A 154 -18.21 3.30 5.13
CA SER A 154 -19.01 2.17 4.61
C SER A 154 -18.33 1.51 3.40
N ASN A 155 -17.80 2.31 2.49
CA ASN A 155 -17.09 1.83 1.31
C ASN A 155 -15.78 1.10 1.65
N ILE A 156 -15.04 1.58 2.65
CA ILE A 156 -13.83 0.91 3.13
C ILE A 156 -14.18 -0.43 3.81
N GLU A 157 -15.20 -0.46 4.65
CA GLU A 157 -15.67 -1.70 5.31
C GLU A 157 -16.18 -2.72 4.30
N LYS A 158 -16.94 -2.27 3.30
CA LYS A 158 -17.38 -3.11 2.18
C LYS A 158 -16.19 -3.66 1.40
N GLY A 159 -15.21 -2.81 1.08
CA GLY A 159 -13.99 -3.23 0.40
C GLY A 159 -13.22 -4.30 1.18
N LEU A 160 -13.10 -4.12 2.50
CA LEU A 160 -12.46 -5.11 3.37
C LEU A 160 -13.22 -6.43 3.43
N THR A 161 -14.55 -6.39 3.49
CA THR A 161 -15.40 -7.59 3.48
C THR A 161 -15.23 -8.38 2.20
N LEU A 162 -15.33 -7.71 1.04
CA LEU A 162 -15.14 -8.34 -0.27
C LEU A 162 -13.75 -8.95 -0.44
N ALA A 163 -12.70 -8.29 0.05
CA ALA A 163 -11.34 -8.83 0.00
C ALA A 163 -11.18 -10.11 0.85
N LYS A 164 -11.77 -10.13 2.04
CA LYS A 164 -11.78 -11.33 2.90
C LYS A 164 -12.53 -12.48 2.24
N GLU A 165 -13.67 -12.19 1.61
CA GLU A 165 -14.41 -13.21 0.87
C GLU A 165 -13.62 -13.77 -0.31
N ALA A 166 -12.86 -12.93 -1.04
CA ALA A 166 -12.00 -13.39 -2.13
C ALA A 166 -10.91 -14.37 -1.62
N VAL A 167 -10.27 -14.05 -0.50
CA VAL A 167 -9.29 -14.95 0.14
C VAL A 167 -9.94 -16.23 0.65
N GLN A 168 -11.15 -16.16 1.21
CA GLN A 168 -11.88 -17.36 1.67
C GLN A 168 -12.22 -18.31 0.51
N MET A 169 -12.46 -17.78 -0.69
CA MET A 169 -12.70 -18.61 -1.88
C MET A 169 -11.47 -19.39 -2.30
N ASP A 170 -10.29 -18.76 -2.22
CA ASP A 170 -9.02 -19.38 -2.58
C ASP A 170 -7.88 -18.81 -1.73
N PRO A 171 -7.54 -19.47 -0.61
CA PRO A 171 -6.46 -19.03 0.27
C PRO A 171 -5.06 -19.10 -0.36
N GLN A 172 -4.90 -19.75 -1.52
CA GLN A 172 -3.63 -19.82 -2.25
C GLN A 172 -3.49 -18.72 -3.30
N ASP A 173 -4.58 -18.00 -3.61
CA ASP A 173 -4.55 -16.89 -4.57
C ASP A 173 -3.84 -15.67 -3.99
N GLY A 174 -2.56 -15.51 -4.33
CA GLY A 174 -1.75 -14.39 -3.82
C GLY A 174 -2.33 -13.02 -4.16
N LEU A 175 -2.96 -12.87 -5.32
CA LEU A 175 -3.63 -11.63 -5.72
C LEU A 175 -4.81 -11.27 -4.81
N SER A 176 -5.56 -12.24 -4.27
CA SER A 176 -6.58 -11.99 -3.24
C SER A 176 -5.95 -11.46 -1.95
N TRP A 177 -4.79 -12.00 -1.56
CA TRP A 177 -4.01 -11.51 -0.42
C TRP A 177 -3.46 -10.10 -0.65
N VAL A 178 -3.00 -9.75 -1.86
CA VAL A 178 -2.62 -8.36 -2.21
C VAL A 178 -3.80 -7.42 -1.99
N VAL A 179 -4.99 -7.79 -2.50
CA VAL A 179 -6.19 -6.96 -2.36
C VAL A 179 -6.62 -6.83 -0.90
N LEU A 180 -6.48 -7.89 -0.09
CA LEU A 180 -6.74 -7.85 1.34
C LEU A 180 -5.75 -6.97 2.10
N GLY A 181 -4.46 -7.05 1.79
CA GLY A 181 -3.44 -6.16 2.35
C GLY A 181 -3.76 -4.70 2.04
N ASN A 182 -4.05 -4.39 0.78
CA ASN A 182 -4.49 -3.06 0.37
C ASN A 182 -5.74 -2.63 1.15
N ALA A 183 -6.73 -3.52 1.35
CA ALA A 183 -7.96 -3.18 2.06
C ALA A 183 -7.72 -2.90 3.55
N HIS A 184 -6.81 -3.64 4.20
CA HIS A 184 -6.33 -3.32 5.54
C HIS A 184 -5.63 -1.97 5.58
N LEU A 185 -4.80 -1.64 4.58
CA LEU A 185 -4.14 -0.34 4.49
C LEU A 185 -5.14 0.81 4.40
N SER A 186 -6.18 0.68 3.55
CA SER A 186 -7.27 1.67 3.48
C SER A 186 -8.06 1.76 4.78
N ALA A 187 -8.32 0.65 5.46
CA ALA A 187 -8.98 0.63 6.77
C ALA A 187 -8.16 1.33 7.86
N PHE A 188 -6.84 1.16 7.84
CA PHE A 188 -5.94 1.82 8.77
C PHE A 188 -5.99 3.35 8.61
N PHE A 189 -5.84 3.85 7.39
CA PHE A 189 -5.82 5.29 7.14
C PHE A 189 -7.20 5.94 7.10
N GLY A 190 -8.27 5.20 6.79
CA GLY A 190 -9.61 5.77 6.64
C GLY A 190 -10.54 5.58 7.84
N ILE A 191 -10.47 4.44 8.55
CA ILE A 191 -11.35 4.15 9.70
C ILE A 191 -10.65 4.53 10.99
N SER A 192 -9.57 3.82 11.31
CA SER A 192 -8.81 4.03 12.54
C SER A 192 -7.39 3.50 12.37
N GLN A 193 -6.42 4.30 12.80
CA GLN A 193 -5.01 3.96 12.75
C GLN A 193 -4.62 3.00 13.88
N ASN A 194 -5.28 1.85 13.92
CA ASN A 194 -4.98 0.80 14.88
C ASN A 194 -3.74 0.02 14.41
N PRO A 195 -2.65 -0.06 15.21
CA PRO A 195 -1.45 -0.80 14.84
C PRO A 195 -1.71 -2.28 14.49
N LYS A 196 -2.76 -2.89 15.06
CA LYS A 196 -3.17 -4.26 14.70
C LYS A 196 -3.56 -4.38 13.22
N THR A 197 -4.17 -3.33 12.66
CA THR A 197 -4.58 -3.32 11.24
C THR A 197 -3.38 -3.30 10.30
N LEU A 198 -2.30 -2.59 10.65
CA LEU A 198 -1.06 -2.62 9.86
C LEU A 198 -0.35 -3.96 9.94
N LYS A 199 -0.36 -4.62 11.10
CA LYS A 199 0.16 -5.99 11.21
C LYS A 199 -0.62 -6.97 10.32
N LEU A 200 -1.95 -6.83 10.24
CA LEU A 200 -2.78 -7.61 9.31
C LEU A 200 -2.45 -7.28 7.84
N CYS A 201 -2.21 -6.01 7.51
CA CYS A 201 -1.77 -5.58 6.18
C CYS A 201 -0.45 -6.26 5.77
N LEU A 202 0.60 -6.13 6.59
CA LEU A 202 1.91 -6.72 6.31
C LEU A 202 1.88 -8.26 6.27
N SER A 203 1.05 -8.89 7.13
CA SER A 203 0.83 -10.33 7.09
C SER A 203 0.16 -10.78 5.79
N ALA A 204 -0.81 -10.01 5.27
CA ALA A 204 -1.46 -10.31 4.02
C ALA A 204 -0.49 -10.19 2.83
N TYR A 205 0.35 -9.15 2.79
CA TYR A 205 1.41 -9.05 1.78
C TYR A 205 2.42 -10.19 1.86
N SER A 206 2.84 -10.58 3.07
CA SER A 206 3.76 -11.71 3.26
C SER A 206 3.18 -13.03 2.76
N GLN A 207 1.86 -13.22 2.90
CA GLN A 207 1.16 -14.38 2.35
C GLN A 207 1.04 -14.29 0.82
N ALA A 208 0.82 -13.09 0.27
CA ALA A 208 0.77 -12.87 -1.18
C ALA A 208 2.11 -13.20 -1.86
N GLU A 209 3.25 -12.89 -1.23
CA GLU A 209 4.59 -13.16 -1.76
C GLU A 209 4.93 -14.65 -1.94
N ARG A 210 4.12 -15.55 -1.38
CA ARG A 210 4.25 -17.00 -1.57
C ARG A 210 3.76 -17.45 -2.95
N ASP A 211 2.88 -16.67 -3.59
CA ASP A 211 2.36 -16.94 -4.92
C ASP A 211 3.25 -16.33 -6.01
N ILE A 212 3.52 -17.09 -7.07
CA ILE A 212 4.47 -16.70 -8.12
C ILE A 212 4.01 -15.50 -8.95
N ILE A 213 2.70 -15.33 -9.11
CA ILE A 213 2.12 -14.23 -9.87
C ILE A 213 2.14 -12.96 -9.01
N ALA A 214 1.63 -13.06 -7.78
CA ALA A 214 1.54 -11.93 -6.87
C ALA A 214 2.92 -11.39 -6.46
N ARG A 215 3.91 -12.26 -6.17
CA ARG A 215 5.27 -11.82 -5.81
C ARG A 215 5.97 -11.02 -6.91
N SER A 216 5.51 -11.18 -8.16
CA SER A 216 6.05 -10.49 -9.34
C SER A 216 5.23 -9.25 -9.72
N THR A 217 4.26 -8.86 -8.90
CA THR A 217 3.40 -7.69 -9.14
C THR A 217 4.03 -6.44 -8.52
N PRO A 218 4.32 -5.38 -9.29
CA PRO A 218 4.97 -4.17 -8.77
C PRO A 218 4.13 -3.43 -7.72
N ASP A 219 2.80 -3.40 -7.89
CA ASP A 219 1.86 -2.73 -6.97
C ASP A 219 1.93 -3.29 -5.54
N LEU A 220 2.17 -4.61 -5.39
CA LEU A 220 2.34 -5.27 -4.08
C LEU A 220 3.51 -4.65 -3.34
N HIS A 221 4.68 -4.61 -3.99
CA HIS A 221 5.92 -4.15 -3.40
C HIS A 221 5.88 -2.65 -3.10
N TYR A 222 5.25 -1.85 -3.96
CA TYR A 222 5.06 -0.43 -3.69
C TYR A 222 4.16 -0.18 -2.47
N ASN A 223 3.00 -0.82 -2.39
CA ASN A 223 2.09 -0.64 -1.25
C ASN A 223 2.67 -1.19 0.06
N LYS A 224 3.43 -2.28 -0.02
CA LYS A 224 4.23 -2.82 1.10
C LYS A 224 5.29 -1.80 1.54
N ALA A 225 6.02 -1.18 0.61
CA ALA A 225 7.02 -0.15 0.89
C ALA A 225 6.43 1.08 1.60
N ILE A 226 5.27 1.57 1.13
CA ILE A 226 4.55 2.67 1.76
C ILE A 226 4.15 2.32 3.21
N THR A 227 3.68 1.09 3.42
CA THR A 227 3.31 0.59 4.74
C THR A 227 4.51 0.51 5.68
N LEU A 228 5.61 -0.09 5.21
CA LEU A 228 6.85 -0.23 5.98
C LEU A 228 7.48 1.13 6.28
N LYS A 229 7.43 2.07 5.34
CA LYS A 229 7.89 3.46 5.56
C LYS A 229 7.10 4.12 6.69
N TYR A 230 5.79 3.93 6.74
CA TYR A 230 4.95 4.49 7.81
C TYR A 230 5.28 3.88 9.19
N GLU A 231 5.54 2.58 9.24
CA GLU A 231 6.03 1.87 10.44
C GLU A 231 7.51 2.15 10.75
N GLU A 232 8.18 2.97 9.93
CA GLU A 232 9.59 3.35 10.07
C GLU A 232 10.58 2.17 9.92
N GLU A 233 10.13 1.08 9.28
CA GLU A 233 10.95 -0.06 8.82
C GLU A 233 11.67 0.30 7.51
N PHE A 234 12.57 1.28 7.59
CA PHE A 234 13.11 1.98 6.43
C PHE A 234 13.91 1.10 5.46
N LEU A 235 14.71 0.16 5.96
CA LEU A 235 15.50 -0.74 5.10
C LEU A 235 14.56 -1.58 4.22
N GLN A 236 13.58 -2.24 4.84
CA GLN A 236 12.62 -3.07 4.13
C GLN A 236 11.75 -2.25 3.16
N ALA A 237 11.45 -0.99 3.51
CA ALA A 237 10.76 -0.07 2.62
C ALA A 237 11.59 0.24 1.36
N LEU A 238 12.88 0.54 1.50
CA LEU A 238 13.80 0.80 0.38
C LEU A 238 13.99 -0.43 -0.53
N GLU A 239 14.12 -1.61 0.06
CA GLU A 239 14.17 -2.88 -0.66
C GLU A 239 12.88 -3.12 -1.45
N SER A 240 11.72 -2.89 -0.82
CA SER A 240 10.41 -3.06 -1.46
C SER A 240 10.20 -2.04 -2.60
N PHE A 241 10.61 -0.77 -2.45
CA PHE A 241 10.58 0.18 -3.58
C PHE A 241 11.50 -0.26 -4.73
N SER A 242 12.64 -0.87 -4.42
CA SER A 242 13.57 -1.39 -5.44
C SER A 242 12.96 -2.57 -6.18
N LEU A 243 12.30 -3.51 -5.48
CA LEU A 243 11.57 -4.60 -6.11
C LEU A 243 10.44 -4.09 -7.03
N ALA A 244 9.63 -3.14 -6.57
CA ALA A 244 8.59 -2.53 -7.40
C ALA A 244 9.17 -1.91 -8.68
N SER A 245 10.29 -1.19 -8.57
CA SER A 245 10.99 -0.58 -9.71
C SER A 245 11.56 -1.62 -10.68
N ASN A 246 12.01 -2.77 -10.18
CA ASN A 246 12.58 -3.84 -11.00
C ASN A 246 11.49 -4.61 -11.77
N TYR A 247 10.31 -4.81 -11.15
CA TYR A 247 9.19 -5.48 -11.82
C TYR A 247 8.49 -4.60 -12.86
N ASP A 248 8.51 -3.27 -12.70
CA ASP A 248 8.08 -2.32 -13.72
C ASP A 248 9.01 -1.10 -13.80
N PRO A 249 10.07 -1.17 -14.63
CA PRO A 249 11.01 -0.07 -14.81
C PRO A 249 10.41 1.19 -15.42
N THR A 250 9.23 1.08 -16.06
CA THR A 250 8.53 2.21 -16.69
C THR A 250 7.64 2.97 -15.70
N TRP A 251 7.35 2.37 -14.54
CA TRP A 251 6.62 3.01 -13.47
C TRP A 251 7.58 3.84 -12.60
N GLU A 252 7.54 5.16 -12.77
CA GLU A 252 8.43 6.11 -12.09
C GLU A 252 8.22 6.26 -10.55
N PRO A 253 6.98 6.24 -10.01
CA PRO A 253 6.72 6.51 -8.59
C PRO A 253 7.54 5.70 -7.57
N PRO A 254 7.76 4.38 -7.71
CA PRO A 254 8.63 3.64 -6.78
C PRO A 254 10.08 4.15 -6.77
N GLN A 255 10.63 4.48 -7.94
CA GLN A 255 11.99 5.03 -8.06
C GLN A 255 12.08 6.41 -7.41
N GLN A 256 11.05 7.25 -7.62
CA GLN A 256 10.95 8.56 -7.00
C GLN A 256 10.87 8.43 -5.48
N LYS A 257 9.94 7.62 -4.96
CA LYS A 257 9.75 7.39 -3.51
C LYS A 257 11.00 6.82 -2.84
N LYS A 258 11.76 5.95 -3.52
CA LYS A 258 13.06 5.47 -3.03
C LYS A 258 14.05 6.63 -2.85
N LYS A 259 14.21 7.46 -3.88
CA LYS A 259 15.12 8.63 -3.85
C LYS A 259 14.72 9.63 -2.77
N GLU A 260 13.42 9.92 -2.64
CA GLU A 260 12.86 10.78 -1.60
C GLU A 260 13.18 10.25 -0.20
N LEU A 261 13.01 8.94 0.03
CA LEU A 261 13.28 8.31 1.31
C LEU A 261 14.78 8.34 1.66
N ILE A 262 15.67 8.03 0.71
CA ILE A 262 17.13 8.13 0.90
C ILE A 262 17.54 9.56 1.28
N LYS A 263 17.05 10.55 0.52
CA LYS A 263 17.31 11.98 0.79
C LYS A 263 16.81 12.39 2.17
N TYR A 264 15.60 11.97 2.55
CA TYR A 264 15.03 12.23 3.87
C TYR A 264 15.90 11.64 4.99
N LEU A 265 16.29 10.36 4.89
CA LEU A 265 17.10 9.69 5.91
C LEU A 265 18.51 10.28 6.02
N ASN A 266 19.12 10.67 4.91
CA ASN A 266 20.39 11.39 4.90
C ASN A 266 20.28 12.73 5.64
N ASN A 267 19.21 13.50 5.38
CA ASN A 267 18.96 14.76 6.08
C ASN A 267 18.75 14.53 7.59
N VAL A 268 17.98 13.51 7.98
CA VAL A 268 17.78 13.16 9.40
C VAL A 268 19.12 12.82 10.06
N SER A 269 19.90 11.92 9.45
CA SER A 269 21.22 11.50 9.95
C SER A 269 22.16 12.69 10.13
N GLU A 270 22.22 13.60 9.13
CA GLU A 270 23.04 14.80 9.20
C GLU A 270 22.57 15.77 10.31
N MET A 271 21.27 16.02 10.41
CA MET A 271 20.71 16.92 11.41
C MET A 271 20.90 16.38 12.84
N VAL A 272 20.75 15.08 13.06
CA VAL A 272 21.03 14.46 14.36
C VAL A 272 22.52 14.62 14.69
N LYS A 273 23.41 14.24 13.78
CA LYS A 273 24.88 14.30 13.97
C LYS A 273 25.40 15.71 14.26
N THR A 274 24.77 16.73 13.68
CA THR A 274 25.19 18.14 13.81
C THR A 274 24.36 18.94 14.81
N SER A 275 23.43 18.29 15.51
CA SER A 275 22.44 18.96 16.37
C SER A 275 21.75 20.14 15.66
N GLY A 276 21.25 19.90 14.43
CA GLY A 276 20.59 20.90 13.59
C GLY A 276 21.52 21.96 13.02
N LYS A 277 22.80 21.62 12.76
CA LYS A 277 23.85 22.55 12.30
C LYS A 277 24.02 23.78 13.21
N MET A 278 23.68 23.65 14.49
CA MET A 278 23.72 24.78 15.41
C MET A 278 25.15 25.13 15.84
N LYS A 279 25.43 26.43 15.94
CA LYS A 279 26.69 26.92 16.52
C LYS A 279 26.81 26.46 17.98
N VAL A 280 27.98 25.96 18.37
CA VAL A 280 28.27 25.41 19.71
C VAL A 280 27.82 26.34 20.85
N LYS A 281 28.07 27.65 20.75
CA LYS A 281 27.64 28.62 21.78
C LYS A 281 26.11 28.68 21.94
N ARG A 282 25.36 28.66 20.82
CA ARG A 282 23.90 28.68 20.82
C ARG A 282 23.34 27.35 21.35
N LEU A 283 23.94 26.22 20.96
CA LEU A 283 23.56 24.91 21.49
C LEU A 283 23.72 24.85 23.01
N LYS A 284 24.86 25.32 23.55
CA LYS A 284 25.08 25.40 25.01
C LYS A 284 24.02 26.24 25.72
N GLN A 285 23.64 27.40 25.15
CA GLN A 285 22.58 28.25 25.71
C GLN A 285 21.22 27.54 25.71
N ILE A 286 20.89 26.82 24.64
CA ILE A 286 19.65 26.05 24.54
C ILE A 286 19.63 24.93 25.59
N VAL A 287 20.70 24.15 25.71
CA VAL A 287 20.80 23.05 26.70
C VAL A 287 20.71 23.58 28.13
N GLN A 288 21.38 24.70 28.44
CA GLN A 288 21.31 25.35 29.77
C GLN A 288 19.92 25.90 30.10
N SER A 289 19.06 26.13 29.10
CA SER A 289 17.69 26.63 29.29
C SER A 289 16.66 25.53 29.58
N ILE A 290 17.09 24.26 29.62
CA ILE A 290 16.22 23.13 29.96
C ILE A 290 15.97 23.13 31.47
N ASP A 291 14.72 23.27 31.87
CA ASP A 291 14.30 23.39 33.27
C ASP A 291 13.12 22.45 33.56
N ASN A 292 13.08 21.85 34.75
CA ASN A 292 12.07 20.86 35.12
C ASN A 292 10.63 21.40 35.09
N LYS A 293 10.42 22.72 35.20
CA LYS A 293 9.11 23.35 35.04
C LYS A 293 8.53 23.14 33.65
N GLN A 294 9.38 22.91 32.65
CA GLN A 294 8.97 22.66 31.25
C GLN A 294 8.36 21.26 31.05
N LEU A 295 8.48 20.34 32.01
CA LEU A 295 7.73 19.07 32.04
C LEU A 295 6.21 19.31 32.16
N GLY A 296 5.80 20.49 32.64
CA GLY A 296 4.38 20.85 32.78
C GLY A 296 3.61 19.80 33.59
N PRO A 297 2.50 19.24 33.07
CA PRO A 297 1.68 18.26 33.80
C PRO A 297 2.42 16.96 34.12
N TYR A 298 3.53 16.65 33.45
CA TYR A 298 4.31 15.43 33.71
C TYR A 298 5.19 15.54 34.96
N SER A 299 5.47 16.75 35.46
CA SER A 299 6.21 16.94 36.72
C SER A 299 5.43 16.53 37.98
N GLY A 300 4.09 16.49 37.90
CA GLY A 300 3.19 16.39 39.05
C GLY A 300 2.59 15.00 39.33
N GLY A 301 3.01 13.96 38.61
CA GLY A 301 2.60 12.57 38.88
C GLY A 301 1.16 12.21 38.50
N LYS A 302 0.58 12.86 37.49
CA LYS A 302 -0.77 12.54 36.97
C LYS A 302 -0.74 12.29 35.46
N TYR A 303 0.08 11.33 35.02
CA TYR A 303 -0.01 10.80 33.66
C TYR A 303 -0.91 9.56 33.68
N THR A 304 -1.83 9.45 32.74
CA THR A 304 -2.60 8.22 32.55
C THR A 304 -1.94 7.46 31.41
N SER A 305 -1.37 6.30 31.72
CA SER A 305 -0.75 5.45 30.70
C SER A 305 -1.79 4.94 29.72
N SER A 306 -1.32 4.38 28.61
CA SER A 306 -2.20 3.74 27.61
C SER A 306 -3.11 2.65 28.20
N GLY A 307 -2.73 2.05 29.34
CA GLY A 307 -3.54 1.08 30.10
C GLY A 307 -4.60 1.69 31.04
N GLY A 308 -4.75 3.01 31.07
CA GLY A 308 -5.75 3.70 31.90
C GLY A 308 -5.34 3.89 33.36
N GLN A 309 -4.14 3.47 33.74
CA GLN A 309 -3.62 3.63 35.11
C GLN A 309 -2.92 4.98 35.27
N ALA A 310 -3.14 5.64 36.41
CA ALA A 310 -2.40 6.83 36.76
C ALA A 310 -1.00 6.43 37.24
N VAL A 311 0.03 6.84 36.51
CA VAL A 311 1.43 6.57 36.83
C VAL A 311 2.19 7.89 37.00
N LYS A 312 3.27 7.83 37.77
CA LYS A 312 4.24 8.92 37.88
C LYS A 312 5.32 8.69 36.83
N LEU A 313 5.69 9.76 36.12
CA LEU A 313 6.76 9.68 35.14
C LEU A 313 8.09 10.08 35.79
N ASP A 314 9.10 9.25 35.58
CA ASP A 314 10.48 9.56 35.94
C ASP A 314 11.17 10.28 34.77
N GLU A 315 11.72 11.46 35.04
CA GLU A 315 12.54 12.16 34.05
C GLU A 315 13.82 11.36 33.79
N VAL A 316 14.08 11.04 32.52
CA VAL A 316 15.27 10.32 32.09
C VAL A 316 15.95 11.01 30.91
N LEU A 317 17.27 10.82 30.84
CA LEU A 317 18.11 11.29 29.75
C LEU A 317 18.02 10.34 28.56
N LEU A 318 18.37 10.84 27.37
CA LEU A 318 18.30 10.05 26.15
C LEU A 318 19.19 8.79 26.23
N SER A 319 20.41 8.94 26.75
CA SER A 319 21.37 7.84 26.97
C SER A 319 20.85 6.69 27.85
N ASN A 320 19.85 6.94 28.71
CA ASN A 320 19.30 5.95 29.62
C ASN A 320 18.03 5.26 29.10
N LEU A 321 17.57 5.60 27.89
CA LEU A 321 16.42 4.95 27.26
C LEU A 321 16.85 3.68 26.51
N SER A 322 16.04 2.64 26.59
CA SER A 322 16.18 1.38 25.84
C SER A 322 15.36 1.40 24.55
N VAL A 323 15.77 0.60 23.57
CA VAL A 323 14.99 0.34 22.34
C VAL A 323 13.61 -0.23 22.70
N GLY A 324 12.57 0.24 22.03
CA GLY A 324 11.17 -0.07 22.30
C GLY A 324 10.48 0.96 23.20
N LEU A 325 9.37 0.55 23.81
CA LEU A 325 8.56 1.39 24.70
C LEU A 325 9.25 1.54 26.06
N ASN A 326 9.43 2.78 26.52
CA ASN A 326 10.00 3.08 27.85
C ASN A 326 8.89 3.52 28.81
N GLU A 327 8.16 2.56 29.38
CA GLU A 327 7.03 2.80 30.29
C GLU A 327 7.42 3.63 31.53
N GLU A 328 6.50 4.44 32.02
CA GLU A 328 6.69 5.29 33.22
C GLU A 328 7.87 6.29 33.13
N LYS A 329 8.44 6.51 31.94
CA LYS A 329 9.53 7.45 31.71
C LYS A 329 9.05 8.70 30.97
N VAL A 330 9.74 9.82 31.18
CA VAL A 330 9.56 11.05 30.39
C VAL A 330 10.91 11.61 30.00
N MET A 331 11.06 11.96 28.72
CA MET A 331 12.24 12.67 28.23
C MET A 331 11.90 14.13 28.00
N LEU A 332 12.76 15.05 28.44
CA LEU A 332 12.66 16.48 28.20
C LEU A 332 13.88 16.96 27.43
N GLY A 333 13.63 17.74 26.38
CA GLY A 333 14.71 18.39 25.64
C GLY A 333 14.24 19.62 24.88
N LYS A 334 15.12 20.15 24.04
CA LYS A 334 14.89 21.37 23.25
C LYS A 334 15.03 21.09 21.76
N VAL A 335 14.10 21.62 20.99
CA VAL A 335 14.10 21.50 19.52
C VAL A 335 15.29 22.26 18.94
N VAL A 336 16.03 21.61 18.04
CA VAL A 336 17.22 22.20 17.39
C VAL A 336 17.04 22.46 15.90
N CYS A 337 16.19 21.69 15.24
CA CYS A 337 15.77 21.91 13.84
C CYS A 337 14.49 21.13 13.54
N SER A 338 13.77 21.53 12.49
CA SER A 338 12.75 20.73 11.83
C SER A 338 13.30 20.17 10.52
N ILE A 339 12.82 19.00 10.12
CA ILE A 339 13.23 18.32 8.89
C ILE A 339 12.01 18.21 7.99
N TYR A 340 12.16 18.70 6.75
CA TYR A 340 11.11 18.63 5.75
C TYR A 340 10.94 17.19 5.23
N ASN A 341 9.70 16.77 5.10
CA ASN A 341 9.28 15.50 4.52
C ASN A 341 8.29 15.79 3.39
N GLU A 342 8.55 15.23 2.20
CA GLU A 342 7.74 15.45 0.99
C GLU A 342 6.31 14.92 1.16
N ASP A 343 6.10 13.86 1.94
CA ASP A 343 4.77 13.31 2.25
C ASP A 343 4.03 14.07 3.37
N LYS A 344 4.62 15.13 3.92
CA LYS A 344 4.14 15.96 5.05
C LYS A 344 4.00 15.23 6.40
N VAL A 345 3.76 13.93 6.38
CA VAL A 345 3.63 13.06 7.56
C VAL A 345 4.73 11.99 7.52
N PRO A 346 5.45 11.76 8.64
CA PRO A 346 5.36 12.47 9.92
C PRO A 346 5.99 13.88 9.89
N PHE A 347 5.57 14.73 10.82
CA PHE A 347 6.33 15.95 11.15
C PHE A 347 7.58 15.53 11.90
N THR A 348 8.74 15.92 11.39
CA THR A 348 10.03 15.45 11.90
C THR A 348 10.84 16.62 12.43
N PHE A 349 11.40 16.46 13.63
CA PHE A 349 12.31 17.44 14.21
C PHE A 349 13.44 16.74 14.98
N CYS A 350 14.53 17.44 15.22
CA CYS A 350 15.57 16.97 16.14
C CYS A 350 15.47 17.73 17.44
N MET A 351 15.80 17.06 18.54
CA MET A 351 15.89 17.68 19.85
C MET A 351 17.12 17.19 20.62
N VAL A 352 17.58 18.03 21.54
CA VAL A 352 18.69 17.73 22.45
C VAL A 352 18.23 17.68 23.90
N ASP A 353 18.76 16.75 24.68
CA ASP A 353 18.50 16.64 26.11
C ASP A 353 19.44 17.54 26.94
N LYS A 354 19.42 17.40 28.28
CA LYS A 354 20.28 18.16 29.21
C LYS A 354 21.77 17.86 29.08
N GLN A 355 22.14 16.71 28.53
CA GLN A 355 23.54 16.38 28.24
C GLN A 355 23.97 16.86 26.85
N GLY A 356 23.03 17.35 26.04
CA GLY A 356 23.27 17.79 24.67
C GLY A 356 23.26 16.64 23.67
N GLU A 357 22.83 15.44 24.07
CA GLU A 357 22.66 14.30 23.17
C GLU A 357 21.45 14.55 22.26
N CYS A 358 21.61 14.30 20.96
CA CYS A 358 20.62 14.64 19.94
C CYS A 358 19.91 13.38 19.43
N CYS A 359 18.60 13.47 19.25
CA CYS A 359 17.80 12.45 18.56
C CYS A 359 16.82 13.08 17.56
N ALA A 360 16.34 12.26 16.64
CA ALA A 360 15.21 12.60 15.79
C ALA A 360 13.89 12.22 16.50
N VAL A 361 12.84 12.98 16.24
CA VAL A 361 11.48 12.72 16.70
C VAL A 361 10.53 12.83 15.52
N THR A 362 9.71 11.81 15.33
CA THR A 362 8.64 11.78 14.34
C THR A 362 7.29 11.86 15.03
N VAL A 363 6.47 12.83 14.62
CA VAL A 363 5.13 13.03 15.16
C VAL A 363 4.10 12.74 14.07
N PHE A 364 3.33 11.70 14.30
CA PHE A 364 2.22 11.28 13.46
C PHE A 364 0.93 12.01 13.86
N ASN A 365 -0.04 12.00 12.96
CA ASN A 365 -1.37 12.57 13.20
C ASN A 365 -1.36 14.04 13.60
N ILE A 366 -0.37 14.81 13.17
CA ILE A 366 -0.29 16.24 13.41
C ILE A 366 -0.95 17.01 12.26
N ALA A 367 -1.72 18.04 12.58
CA ALA A 367 -2.33 18.90 11.57
C ALA A 367 -1.25 19.67 10.78
N GLU A 368 -1.45 19.84 9.47
CA GLU A 368 -0.43 20.34 8.54
C GLU A 368 0.17 21.71 8.92
N THR A 369 -0.62 22.57 9.58
CA THR A 369 -0.19 23.91 10.02
C THR A 369 0.44 23.94 11.41
N LYS A 370 0.61 22.79 12.04
CA LYS A 370 1.06 22.63 13.42
C LYS A 370 2.43 21.97 13.48
N GLY A 371 3.17 22.24 14.55
CA GLY A 371 4.51 21.74 14.75
C GLY A 371 5.16 22.41 15.95
N VAL A 372 6.45 22.16 16.11
CA VAL A 372 7.31 22.83 17.10
C VAL A 372 8.40 23.62 16.38
N ILE A 373 8.92 24.67 17.04
CA ILE A 373 9.96 25.54 16.50
C ILE A 373 11.26 25.42 17.29
N ILE A 374 12.37 25.87 16.68
CA ILE A 374 13.69 25.85 17.29
C ILE A 374 13.67 26.60 18.63
N GLY A 375 14.15 25.94 19.69
CA GLY A 375 14.19 26.47 21.06
C GLY A 375 12.98 26.11 21.92
N ASP A 376 11.92 25.53 21.35
CA ASP A 376 10.82 24.97 22.13
C ASP A 376 11.33 23.84 23.01
N SER A 377 10.92 23.82 24.28
CA SER A 377 11.08 22.63 25.12
C SER A 377 9.96 21.65 24.83
N VAL A 378 10.31 20.38 24.63
CA VAL A 378 9.36 19.30 24.35
C VAL A 378 9.59 18.19 25.38
N ALA A 379 8.52 17.80 26.08
CA ALA A 379 8.51 16.61 26.91
C ALA A 379 7.69 15.50 26.25
N ILE A 380 8.28 14.30 26.16
CA ILE A 380 7.71 13.11 25.53
C ILE A 380 7.54 12.04 26.61
N PRO A 381 6.30 11.68 26.99
CA PRO A 381 6.04 10.61 27.94
C PRO A 381 6.13 9.26 27.22
N GLU A 382 6.57 8.24 27.94
CA GLU A 382 6.73 6.86 27.49
C GLU A 382 7.34 6.74 26.08
N PRO A 383 8.53 7.33 25.84
CA PRO A 383 9.08 7.44 24.50
C PRO A 383 9.34 6.04 23.91
N PHE A 384 8.87 5.82 22.68
CA PHE A 384 9.18 4.64 21.90
C PHE A 384 10.43 4.89 21.07
N ILE A 385 11.52 4.18 21.39
CA ILE A 385 12.83 4.38 20.79
C ILE A 385 13.09 3.32 19.73
N THR A 386 13.52 3.76 18.55
CA THR A 386 14.09 2.89 17.52
C THR A 386 15.54 3.31 17.26
N GLU A 387 16.44 2.33 17.19
CA GLU A 387 17.81 2.54 16.72
C GLU A 387 17.87 2.26 15.23
N ILE A 388 18.09 3.31 14.44
CA ILE A 388 18.34 3.18 13.01
C ILE A 388 19.83 2.99 12.83
N ASP A 389 20.23 1.81 12.35
CA ASP A 389 21.63 1.48 12.02
C ASP A 389 21.65 0.47 10.86
N PHE A 390 21.70 0.98 9.62
CA PHE A 390 21.81 0.15 8.43
C PHE A 390 22.47 0.89 7.27
N SER A 391 22.93 0.12 6.29
CA SER A 391 23.44 0.64 5.01
C SER A 391 22.53 0.18 3.87
N PHE A 392 22.33 1.04 2.88
CA PHE A 392 21.58 0.73 1.67
C PHE A 392 22.21 1.48 0.49
N GLU A 393 22.56 0.73 -0.57
CA GLU A 393 23.38 1.25 -1.67
C GLU A 393 24.67 1.91 -1.10
N GLU A 394 25.03 3.12 -1.52
CA GLU A 394 26.18 3.87 -1.01
C GLU A 394 25.94 4.64 0.30
N ASN A 395 24.75 4.53 0.90
CA ASN A 395 24.32 5.35 2.05
C ASN A 395 24.39 4.54 3.36
N THR A 396 24.76 5.21 4.46
CA THR A 396 24.74 4.64 5.82
C THR A 396 23.95 5.55 6.74
N PHE A 397 22.93 4.98 7.39
CA PHE A 397 22.01 5.70 8.26
C PHE A 397 22.21 5.23 9.69
N LYS A 398 22.61 6.16 10.58
CA LYS A 398 22.82 5.87 11.99
C LYS A 398 22.30 6.99 12.88
N PHE A 399 21.17 6.77 13.57
CA PHE A 399 20.59 7.72 14.50
C PHE A 399 19.56 7.07 15.44
N ARG A 400 19.30 7.71 16.58
CA ARG A 400 18.18 7.36 17.46
C ARG A 400 16.92 8.14 17.07
N LEU A 401 15.80 7.43 17.02
CA LEU A 401 14.50 7.95 16.64
C LEU A 401 13.49 7.73 17.76
N ILE A 402 12.72 8.77 18.09
CA ILE A 402 11.55 8.67 18.95
C ILE A 402 10.30 8.78 18.10
N ARG A 403 9.46 7.74 18.14
CA ARG A 403 8.17 7.73 17.47
C ARG A 403 7.09 8.27 18.40
N VAL A 404 6.30 9.22 17.92
CA VAL A 404 5.17 9.82 18.64
C VAL A 404 3.89 9.67 17.81
N GLU A 405 2.96 8.83 18.26
CA GLU A 405 1.72 8.50 17.51
C GLU A 405 0.72 9.65 17.40
N THR A 406 0.73 10.58 18.37
CA THR A 406 -0.18 11.72 18.39
C THR A 406 0.47 12.93 19.06
N PRO A 407 0.30 14.15 18.53
CA PRO A 407 0.80 15.35 19.18
C PRO A 407 0.19 15.56 20.57
N CYS A 408 -0.98 14.99 20.87
CA CYS A 408 -1.70 15.16 22.14
C CYS A 408 -0.94 14.64 23.37
N VAL A 409 0.09 13.79 23.19
CA VAL A 409 0.95 13.36 24.30
C VAL A 409 2.11 14.32 24.56
N LEU A 410 2.39 15.26 23.67
CA LEU A 410 3.50 16.18 23.83
C LEU A 410 3.15 17.29 24.83
N VAL A 411 4.16 17.69 25.60
CA VAL A 411 4.15 18.95 26.34
C VAL A 411 5.16 19.89 25.72
N VAL A 412 4.69 21.01 25.18
CA VAL A 412 5.52 22.02 24.53
C VAL A 412 5.54 23.27 25.41
N ASN A 413 6.72 23.70 25.82
CA ASN A 413 6.92 24.88 26.68
C ASN A 413 6.09 24.82 27.97
N GLY A 414 6.02 23.63 28.60
CA GLY A 414 5.26 23.38 29.83
C GLY A 414 3.74 23.23 29.63
N LYS A 415 3.23 23.31 28.40
CA LYS A 415 1.81 23.17 28.08
C LYS A 415 1.55 21.90 27.28
N LYS A 416 0.61 21.07 27.73
CA LYS A 416 0.17 19.89 26.98
C LYS A 416 -0.59 20.30 25.72
N LEU A 417 -0.27 19.69 24.58
CA LEU A 417 -0.97 19.96 23.33
C LEU A 417 -2.38 19.35 23.37
N GLY A 418 -3.38 20.09 22.86
CA GLY A 418 -4.75 19.64 22.77
C GLY A 418 -5.09 19.03 21.40
N LYS A 419 -6.37 18.64 21.23
CA LYS A 419 -6.89 18.01 20.00
C LYS A 419 -6.76 18.89 18.76
N GLU A 420 -6.64 20.20 18.93
CA GLU A 420 -6.42 21.17 17.85
C GLU A 420 -5.07 21.01 17.13
N TYR A 421 -4.13 20.25 17.71
CA TYR A 421 -2.88 19.88 17.05
C TYR A 421 -2.99 18.60 16.22
N GLN A 422 -4.06 17.81 16.41
CA GLN A 422 -4.24 16.54 15.73
C GLN A 422 -4.91 16.73 14.36
N ALA A 423 -4.38 16.07 13.33
CA ALA A 423 -4.99 16.05 12.01
C ALA A 423 -6.34 15.34 12.04
N GLY A 424 -7.26 15.80 11.19
CA GLY A 424 -8.41 14.98 10.80
C GLY A 424 -7.94 13.77 10.01
N VAL A 425 -8.66 12.64 10.10
CA VAL A 425 -8.39 11.45 9.30
C VAL A 425 -8.53 11.83 7.81
N GLN A 426 -7.41 11.96 7.09
CA GLN A 426 -7.39 12.24 5.65
C GLN A 426 -6.55 11.18 4.94
N MET A 427 -7.11 10.62 3.88
CA MET A 427 -6.47 9.68 2.97
C MET A 427 -6.08 10.42 1.68
N SER A 428 -4.82 10.30 1.27
CA SER A 428 -4.44 10.42 -0.14
C SER A 428 -4.45 9.03 -0.76
N ILE A 429 -5.45 8.75 -1.61
CA ILE A 429 -5.53 7.50 -2.38
C ILE A 429 -4.72 7.70 -3.65
N PHE A 430 -3.66 6.92 -3.84
CA PHE A 430 -2.98 6.85 -5.13
C PHE A 430 -3.91 6.14 -6.13
N ARG A 431 -4.25 6.81 -7.24
CA ARG A 431 -4.91 6.18 -8.38
C ARG A 431 -3.83 5.65 -9.30
N LYS A 432 -3.92 4.37 -9.69
CA LYS A 432 -2.97 3.72 -10.61
C LYS A 432 -2.88 4.39 -12.00
N PHE A 433 -3.74 5.35 -12.30
CA PHE A 433 -3.83 6.05 -13.58
C PHE A 433 -3.74 7.58 -13.46
N ASP A 434 -3.31 8.10 -12.30
CA ASP A 434 -2.94 9.52 -12.15
C ASP A 434 -1.43 9.71 -12.33
#